data_AF-A0A6P0IK30-F1
#
_entry.id   AF-A0A6P0IK30-F1
#
_cell.length_a   1.000
_cell.length_b   1.000
_cell.length_c   1.000
_cell.angle_alpha   90.00
_cell.angle_beta   90.00
_cell.angle_gamma   90.00
#
_symmetry.space_group_name_H-M   'P 1'
#
loop_
_entity.id
_entity.type
_entity.pdbx_description
1 polymer ?
#
loop_
_entity_poly.entity_id
_entity_poly.type
_entity_poly.pdbx_seq_one_letter_code
_entity_poly.pdbx_strand_id
1 'polypeptide(L)'
;MLNILKQASLAGQQENFSLLTHHLQQLSLGKNGQTQQRLNDEEFQLALSLGLQVLKSGDFQEKWDLVKVLPKLGKAVIAPVISILEDEALDLEVRWFAGR
;
A
#
# COMPACT_ATOMS: atom_id res chain seq x y z
N MET A 1 -0.05 -11.19 -11.74
CA MET A 1 0.10 -10.13 -10.73
C MET A 1 1.56 -9.70 -10.58
N LEU A 2 2.51 -10.65 -10.54
CA LEU A 2 3.97 -10.40 -10.66
C LEU A 2 4.43 -9.25 -11.57
N ASN A 3 3.91 -9.11 -12.80
CA ASN A 3 4.35 -8.00 -13.68
C ASN A 3 3.97 -6.63 -13.10
N ILE A 4 2.76 -6.46 -12.56
CA ILE A 4 2.31 -5.21 -11.94
C ILE A 4 3.14 -4.89 -10.69
N LEU A 5 3.39 -5.88 -9.83
CA LEU A 5 4.21 -5.69 -8.64
C LEU A 5 5.68 -5.39 -8.98
N LYS A 6 6.20 -5.98 -10.06
CA LYS A 6 7.53 -5.64 -10.57
C LYS A 6 7.60 -4.20 -11.06
N GLN A 7 6.59 -3.71 -11.79
CA GLN A 7 6.52 -2.31 -12.19
C GLN A 7 6.36 -1.37 -10.99
N ALA A 8 5.52 -1.73 -10.01
CA ALA A 8 5.38 -0.96 -8.76
C ALA A 8 6.71 -0.89 -8.00
N SER A 9 7.46 -1.99 -7.93
CA SER A 9 8.78 -2.01 -7.31
C SER A 9 9.79 -1.14 -8.05
N LEU A 10 9.81 -1.18 -9.38
CA LEU A 10 10.66 -0.29 -10.17
C LEU A 10 10.30 1.18 -9.97
N ALA A 11 9.00 1.51 -9.92
CA ALA A 11 8.54 2.87 -9.62
C ALA A 11 8.98 3.32 -8.21
N GLY A 12 8.91 2.45 -7.21
CA GLY A 12 9.39 2.73 -5.85
C GLY A 12 10.90 2.90 -5.74
N GLN A 13 11.69 2.18 -6.53
CA GLN A 13 13.14 2.39 -6.63
C GLN A 13 13.50 3.72 -7.29
N GLN A 14 12.63 4.23 -8.15
CA GLN A 14 12.77 5.52 -8.81
C GLN A 14 12.10 6.67 -8.03
N GLU A 15 11.60 6.40 -6.82
CA GLU A 15 10.83 7.35 -5.99
C GLU A 15 9.62 7.95 -6.70
N ASN A 16 9.11 7.26 -7.73
CA ASN A 16 7.92 7.65 -8.46
C ASN A 16 6.68 7.06 -7.78
N PHE A 17 6.32 7.64 -6.64
CA PHE A 17 5.25 7.13 -5.77
C PHE A 17 3.86 7.25 -6.41
N SER A 18 3.65 8.26 -7.25
CA SER A 18 2.47 8.40 -8.10
C SER A 18 2.28 7.18 -9.01
N LEU A 19 3.33 6.75 -9.73
CA LEU A 19 3.28 5.57 -10.60
C LEU A 19 3.19 4.27 -9.80
N LEU A 20 3.90 4.18 -8.66
CA LEU A 20 3.82 3.05 -7.73
C LEU A 20 2.37 2.84 -7.28
N THR A 21 1.72 3.91 -6.81
CA THR A 21 0.34 3.88 -6.31
C THR A 21 -0.63 3.50 -7.42
N HIS A 22 -0.43 4.04 -8.62
CA HIS A 22 -1.21 3.65 -9.80
C HIS A 22 -1.09 2.15 -10.09
N HIS A 23 0.12 1.56 -10.05
CA HIS A 23 0.28 0.12 -10.22
C HIS A 23 -0.38 -0.69 -9.09
N LEU A 24 -0.28 -0.24 -7.83
CA LEU A 24 -0.97 -0.92 -6.73
C LEU A 24 -2.49 -0.85 -6.86
N GLN A 25 -3.06 0.23 -7.39
CA GLN A 25 -4.49 0.35 -7.69
C GLN A 25 -4.94 -0.62 -8.79
N GLN A 26 -4.05 -0.94 -9.74
CA GLN A 26 -4.30 -1.90 -10.82
C GLN A 26 -4.21 -3.35 -10.38
N LEU A 27 -3.66 -3.63 -9.20
CA LEU A 27 -3.85 -4.94 -8.59
C LEU A 27 -5.36 -5.12 -8.44
N SER A 28 -5.92 -6.15 -9.07
CA SER A 28 -7.34 -6.51 -8.98
C SER A 28 -7.68 -7.00 -7.57
N LEU A 29 -7.59 -6.10 -6.61
CA LEU A 29 -7.84 -6.30 -5.21
C LEU A 29 -9.34 -6.13 -5.03
N GLY A 30 -10.03 -7.24 -4.78
CA GLY A 30 -11.48 -7.35 -4.89
C GLY A 30 -12.25 -6.23 -4.18
N LYS A 31 -13.41 -5.87 -4.74
CA LYS A 31 -14.43 -5.10 -4.00
C LYS A 31 -15.12 -6.05 -3.03
N ASN A 32 -15.18 -5.68 -1.75
CA ASN A 32 -16.16 -6.14 -0.77
C ASN A 32 -16.57 -7.63 -0.89
N GLY A 33 -15.64 -8.54 -0.59
CA GLY A 33 -16.00 -9.91 -0.20
C GLY A 33 -16.39 -10.90 -1.31
N GLN A 34 -16.12 -10.62 -2.59
CA GLN A 34 -16.31 -11.61 -3.67
C GLN A 34 -14.97 -11.95 -4.33
N THR A 35 -14.75 -13.25 -4.47
CA THR A 35 -13.52 -13.96 -4.81
C THR A 35 -12.90 -13.49 -6.14
N GLN A 36 -11.80 -12.76 -6.08
CA GLN A 36 -10.81 -12.73 -7.17
C GLN A 36 -9.41 -12.97 -6.60
N GLN A 37 -8.64 -13.74 -7.39
CA GLN A 37 -7.33 -14.34 -7.16
C GLN A 37 -6.50 -13.68 -6.05
N ARG A 38 -6.36 -14.38 -4.93
CA ARG A 38 -5.64 -13.96 -3.72
C ARG A 38 -4.15 -13.80 -4.08
N LEU A 39 -3.54 -12.65 -3.76
CA LEU A 39 -2.07 -12.53 -3.74
C LEU A 39 -1.53 -13.70 -2.90
N ASN A 40 -0.47 -14.35 -3.38
CA ASN A 40 0.27 -15.26 -2.50
C ASN A 40 0.98 -14.45 -1.40
N ASP A 41 1.55 -15.14 -0.41
CA ASP A 41 2.16 -14.46 0.73
C ASP A 41 3.30 -13.52 0.31
N GLU A 42 4.12 -13.92 -0.69
CA GLU A 42 5.22 -13.09 -1.20
C GLU A 42 4.73 -11.83 -1.92
N GLU A 43 3.74 -11.99 -2.81
CA GLU A 43 3.11 -10.90 -3.55
C GLU A 43 2.39 -9.93 -2.60
N PHE A 44 1.76 -10.46 -1.54
CA PHE A 44 1.15 -9.64 -0.48
C PHE A 44 2.20 -8.85 0.29
N GLN A 45 3.27 -9.49 0.75
CA GLN A 45 4.34 -8.81 1.51
C GLN A 45 5.02 -7.74 0.65
N LEU A 46 5.19 -7.98 -0.65
CA LEU A 46 5.71 -7.00 -1.58
C LEU A 46 4.74 -5.84 -1.81
N ALA A 47 3.45 -6.11 -2.02
CA ALA A 47 2.45 -5.05 -2.18
C ALA A 47 2.34 -4.19 -0.92
N LEU A 48 2.38 -4.82 0.25
CA LEU A 48 2.38 -4.16 1.55
C LEU A 48 3.62 -3.27 1.72
N SER A 49 4.82 -3.80 1.48
CA SER A 49 6.06 -3.03 1.67
C SER A 49 6.13 -1.80 0.76
N LEU A 50 5.70 -1.95 -0.49
CA LEU A 50 5.60 -0.83 -1.45
C LEU A 50 4.55 0.19 -1.00
N GLY A 51 3.40 -0.26 -0.50
CA GLY A 51 2.39 0.64 0.04
C GLY A 51 2.92 1.43 1.25
N LEU A 52 3.57 0.75 2.19
CA LEU A 52 4.18 1.40 3.35
C LEU A 52 5.28 2.39 2.96
N GLN A 53 5.99 2.15 1.86
CA GLN A 53 6.97 3.09 1.31
C GLN A 53 6.28 4.40 0.87
N VAL A 54 5.18 4.32 0.11
CA VAL A 54 4.40 5.50 -0.28
C VAL A 54 3.83 6.21 0.95
N LEU A 55 3.35 5.48 1.95
CA LEU A 55 2.78 6.07 3.15
C LEU A 55 3.80 6.93 3.91
N LYS A 56 5.07 6.49 3.94
CA LYS A 56 6.16 7.17 4.65
C LYS A 56 6.80 8.30 3.85
N SER A 57 6.96 8.12 2.54
CA SER A 57 7.80 8.99 1.71
C SER A 57 7.03 9.75 0.62
N GLY A 58 5.79 9.36 0.33
CA GLY A 58 4.96 10.02 -0.66
C GLY A 58 4.45 11.39 -0.20
N ASP A 59 4.04 12.19 -1.16
CA ASP A 59 3.33 13.43 -0.89
C ASP A 59 1.88 13.19 -0.41
N PHE A 60 1.18 14.26 -0.09
CA PHE A 60 -0.20 14.19 0.40
C PHE A 60 -1.15 13.46 -0.57
N GLN A 61 -1.03 13.72 -1.88
CA GLN A 61 -1.90 13.15 -2.90
C GLN A 61 -1.61 11.66 -3.08
N GLU A 62 -0.33 11.28 -3.08
CA GLU A 62 0.12 9.90 -3.20
C GLU A 62 -0.31 9.07 -1.98
N LYS A 63 -0.14 9.60 -0.77
CA LYS A 63 -0.66 9.00 0.46
C LYS A 63 -2.18 8.85 0.41
N TRP A 64 -2.90 9.87 -0.06
CA TRP A 64 -4.35 9.83 -0.22
C TRP A 64 -4.84 8.77 -1.20
N ASP A 65 -4.12 8.56 -2.30
CA ASP A 65 -4.45 7.55 -3.28
C ASP A 65 -4.08 6.13 -2.82
N LEU A 66 -3.01 6.00 -2.02
CA LEU A 66 -2.62 4.76 -1.38
C LEU A 66 -3.63 4.27 -0.34
N VAL A 67 -4.14 5.13 0.55
CA VAL A 67 -5.05 4.69 1.64
C VAL A 67 -6.33 4.06 1.11
N LYS A 68 -6.71 4.34 -0.15
CA LYS A 68 -7.84 3.67 -0.84
C LYS A 68 -7.51 2.24 -1.30
N VAL A 69 -6.22 1.91 -1.38
CA VAL A 69 -5.70 0.60 -1.82
C VAL A 69 -5.48 -0.34 -0.65
N LEU A 70 -4.93 0.15 0.47
CA LEU A 70 -4.59 -0.67 1.63
C LEU A 70 -5.75 -1.59 2.12
N PRO A 71 -7.00 -1.11 2.25
CA PRO A 71 -8.12 -1.95 2.67
C PRO A 71 -8.40 -3.12 1.70
N LYS A 72 -8.06 -2.94 0.42
CA LYS A 72 -8.29 -3.96 -0.61
C LYS A 72 -7.26 -5.10 -0.54
N LEU A 73 -6.11 -4.89 0.11
CA LEU A 73 -5.13 -5.95 0.40
C LEU A 73 -5.64 -6.96 1.46
N GLY A 74 -6.74 -6.63 2.15
CA GLY A 74 -7.41 -7.51 3.10
C GLY A 74 -6.97 -7.32 4.55
N LYS A 75 -7.47 -8.18 5.45
CA LYS A 75 -7.30 -8.01 6.91
C LYS A 75 -5.84 -8.07 7.38
N ALA A 76 -4.95 -8.69 6.61
CA ALA A 76 -3.53 -8.79 6.95
C ALA A 76 -2.82 -7.42 6.98
N VAL A 77 -3.40 -6.38 6.36
CA VAL A 77 -2.89 -5.00 6.41
C VAL A 77 -3.11 -4.34 7.78
N ILE A 78 -4.08 -4.82 8.58
CA ILE A 78 -4.51 -4.15 9.82
C ILE A 78 -3.37 -4.07 10.84
N ALA A 79 -2.67 -5.17 11.12
CA ALA A 79 -1.61 -5.19 12.11
C ALA A 79 -0.44 -4.23 11.77
N PRO A 80 0.11 -4.25 10.53
CA PRO A 80 1.11 -3.26 10.11
C PRO A 80 0.65 -1.80 10.21
N VAL A 81 -0.61 -1.52 9.87
CA VAL A 81 -1.18 -0.17 9.93
C VAL A 81 -1.34 0.30 11.38
N ILE A 82 -1.77 -0.59 12.29
CA ILE A 82 -1.82 -0.32 13.73
C ILE A 82 -0.42 -0.01 14.27
N SER A 83 0.59 -0.78 13.87
CA SER A 83 1.98 -0.51 14.30
C SER A 83 2.46 0.88 13.87
N ILE A 84 2.04 1.39 12.71
CA ILE A 84 2.34 2.77 12.30
C ILE A 84 1.61 3.80 13.16
N LEU A 85 0.33 3.57 13.45
CA LEU A 85 -0.47 4.46 14.28
C LEU A 85 0.14 4.65 15.69
N GLU A 86 0.63 3.55 16.25
CA GLU A 86 1.21 3.48 17.59
C GLU A 86 2.67 3.96 17.65
N ASP A 87 3.36 4.07 16.50
CA ASP A 87 4.74 4.53 16.44
C ASP A 87 4.84 6.06 16.58
N GLU A 88 5.14 6.52 17.79
CA GLU A 88 5.28 7.94 18.10
C GLU A 88 6.51 8.61 17.47
N ALA A 89 7.48 7.83 16.96
CA ALA A 89 8.63 8.37 16.26
C ALA A 89 8.33 8.73 14.79
N LEU A 90 7.20 8.28 14.25
CA LEU A 90 6.75 8.66 12.90
C LEU A 90 6.08 10.02 12.89
N ASP A 91 6.18 10.69 11.74
CA ASP A 91 5.48 11.94 11.48
C ASP A 91 3.97 11.77 11.73
N LEU A 92 3.37 12.77 12.39
CA LEU A 92 1.95 12.84 12.66
C LEU A 92 1.11 12.66 11.39
N GLU A 93 1.57 13.19 10.25
CA GLU A 93 0.86 13.02 8.97
C GLU A 93 0.79 11.54 8.55
N VAL A 94 1.92 10.82 8.63
CA VAL A 94 2.01 9.39 8.30
C VAL A 94 1.07 8.59 9.19
N ARG A 95 1.07 8.89 10.49
CA ARG A 95 0.18 8.26 11.49
C ARG A 95 -1.29 8.57 11.19
N TRP A 96 -1.61 9.81 10.82
CA TRP A 96 -2.97 10.21 10.47
C TRP A 96 -3.52 9.44 9.26
N PHE A 97 -2.71 9.30 8.19
CA PHE A 97 -3.11 8.52 7.02
C PHE A 97 -3.28 7.03 7.32
N ALA A 98 -2.47 6.47 8.21
CA ALA A 98 -2.61 5.08 8.63
C ALA A 98 -4.00 4.80 9.26
N GLY A 99 -4.57 5.76 10.01
CA GLY A 99 -5.86 5.59 10.70
C GLY A 99 -7.10 6.00 9.92
N ARG A 100 -6.94 6.49 8.68
CA ARG A 100 -7.99 7.13 7.88
C ARG A 100 -8.93 6.15 7.18
#